data_AF-A0A5M3WNH4-F1
#
_entry.id   AF-A0A5M3WNH4-F1
#
_cell.length_a   1.000
_cell.length_b   1.000
_cell.length_c   1.000
_cell.angle_alpha   90.00
_cell.angle_beta   90.00
_cell.angle_gamma   90.00
#
_symmetry.space_group_name_H-M   'P 1'
#
loop_
_entity.id
_entity.type
_entity.pdbx_description
1 polymer ?
#
loop_
_entity_poly.entity_id
_entity_poly.type
_entity_poly.pdbx_seq_one_letter_code
_entity_poly.pdbx_strand_id
1 'polypeptide(L)'
;MTRFAELVEETALFMASFAEERDGVHHLPAPLVPAQEFYDAKTTEDPTFELAYWWWGLEIAQRRRERLGLKRHEHWRRVQDGLAVPRHDGGVYAAIATEPYLRRDDHPSMLCALGMVPATPLIDPATMEATLLDVRGNWDWNSAWGWDFPAMAMTATRLGRPDLAVDALLMDTARNYYLPTGHNPQMGSFLPIYLPANGALLAAVSLMAAGWESAAQEAPGFPTDGTWTVRHEGFTPWP
;
A
#
# COMPACT_ATOMS: atom_id res chain seq x y z
N MET A 1 11.06 -19.60 -15.87
CA MET A 1 10.25 -18.42 -16.23
C MET A 1 8.76 -18.75 -16.44
N THR A 2 8.40 -20.00 -16.76
CA THR A 2 7.00 -20.44 -16.98
C THR A 2 6.23 -20.80 -15.70
N ARG A 3 6.92 -21.12 -14.60
CA ARG A 3 6.29 -21.43 -13.31
C ARG A 3 5.42 -20.25 -12.85
N PHE A 4 4.12 -20.46 -12.71
CA PHE A 4 3.07 -19.46 -12.41
C PHE A 4 2.70 -18.49 -13.55
N ALA A 5 3.11 -18.73 -14.80
CA ALA A 5 2.75 -17.85 -15.91
C ALA A 5 1.25 -17.81 -16.16
N GLU A 6 0.62 -18.98 -16.22
CA GLU A 6 -0.82 -19.15 -16.32
C GLU A 6 -1.55 -18.44 -15.17
N LEU A 7 -1.13 -18.62 -13.92
CA LEU A 7 -1.75 -17.94 -12.78
C LEU A 7 -1.73 -16.42 -12.90
N VAL A 8 -0.60 -15.84 -13.34
CA VAL A 8 -0.50 -14.38 -13.54
C VAL A 8 -1.38 -13.92 -14.70
N GLU A 9 -1.43 -14.68 -15.78
CA GLU A 9 -2.26 -14.38 -16.96
C GLU A 9 -3.75 -14.46 -16.65
N GLU A 10 -4.20 -15.51 -15.96
CA GLU A 10 -5.60 -15.66 -15.53
C GLU A 10 -5.99 -14.63 -14.47
N THR A 11 -5.07 -14.25 -13.57
CA THR A 11 -5.31 -13.15 -12.61
C THR A 11 -5.50 -11.83 -13.36
N ALA A 12 -4.64 -11.51 -14.32
CA ALA A 12 -4.76 -10.29 -15.13
C ALA A 12 -6.02 -10.29 -16.01
N LEU A 13 -6.41 -11.46 -16.52
CA LEU A 13 -7.67 -11.63 -17.24
C LEU A 13 -8.88 -11.30 -16.35
N PHE A 14 -8.92 -11.84 -15.13
CA PHE A 14 -9.95 -11.49 -14.15
C PHE A 14 -9.93 -10.00 -13.85
N MET A 15 -8.76 -9.44 -13.53
CA MET A 15 -8.61 -8.03 -13.18
C MET A 15 -9.13 -7.10 -14.29
N ALA A 16 -8.80 -7.40 -15.54
CA ALA A 16 -9.28 -6.62 -16.68
C ALA A 16 -10.78 -6.80 -16.94
N SER A 17 -11.33 -7.99 -16.68
CA SER A 17 -12.75 -8.29 -16.90
C SER A 17 -13.66 -7.79 -15.77
N PHE A 18 -13.11 -7.63 -14.57
CA PHE A 18 -13.84 -7.13 -13.40
C PHE A 18 -14.05 -5.62 -13.45
N ALA A 19 -13.09 -4.88 -14.03
CA ALA A 19 -13.19 -3.43 -14.16
C ALA A 19 -14.34 -3.05 -15.11
N GLU A 20 -15.17 -2.10 -14.69
CA GLU A 20 -16.32 -1.62 -15.45
C GLU A 20 -15.98 -0.30 -16.15
N GLU A 21 -16.15 -0.24 -17.47
CA GLU A 21 -15.99 1.02 -18.22
C GLU A 21 -17.27 1.87 -18.14
N ARG A 22 -17.14 3.10 -17.63
CA ARG A 22 -18.19 4.12 -17.61
C ARG A 22 -17.61 5.43 -18.10
N ASP A 23 -18.23 6.00 -19.15
CA ASP A 23 -17.80 7.26 -19.77
C ASP A 23 -16.29 7.31 -20.15
N GLY A 24 -15.73 6.17 -20.57
CA GLY A 24 -14.32 6.04 -20.96
C GLY A 24 -13.34 5.87 -19.79
N VAL A 25 -13.83 5.75 -18.55
CA VAL A 25 -13.04 5.50 -17.34
C VAL A 25 -13.36 4.09 -16.82
N HIS A 26 -12.34 3.34 -16.41
CA HIS A 26 -12.47 2.01 -15.84
C HIS A 26 -12.52 2.09 -14.32
N HIS A 27 -13.61 1.63 -13.75
CA HIS A 27 -13.85 1.63 -12.32
C HIS A 27 -13.71 0.22 -11.75
N LEU A 28 -13.42 0.11 -10.45
CA LEU A 28 -13.56 -1.11 -9.67
C LEU A 28 -14.96 -1.07 -9.01
N PRO A 29 -15.96 -1.75 -9.61
CA PRO A 29 -17.35 -1.62 -9.19
C PRO A 29 -17.66 -2.46 -7.95
N ALA A 30 -18.80 -2.17 -7.32
CA ALA A 30 -19.40 -3.05 -6.33
C ALA A 30 -19.93 -4.35 -6.99
N PRO A 31 -19.98 -5.49 -6.25
CA PRO A 31 -19.64 -5.63 -4.86
C PRO A 31 -18.13 -5.76 -4.61
N LEU A 32 -17.59 -4.96 -3.69
CA LEU A 32 -16.17 -4.95 -3.36
C LEU A 32 -15.96 -4.58 -1.88
N VAL A 33 -15.15 -5.35 -1.15
CA VAL A 33 -14.70 -4.98 0.20
C VAL A 33 -13.25 -4.47 0.09
N PRO A 34 -12.97 -3.21 0.45
CA PRO A 34 -11.62 -2.67 0.41
C PRO A 34 -10.78 -3.25 1.56
N ALA A 35 -9.46 -3.09 1.51
CA ALA A 35 -8.53 -3.52 2.56
C ALA A 35 -8.76 -2.89 3.93
N GLN A 36 -9.59 -1.84 4.02
CA GLN A 36 -10.06 -1.32 5.30
C GLN A 36 -11.12 -2.23 5.95
N GLU A 37 -11.65 -3.22 5.24
CA GLU A 37 -12.54 -4.30 5.70
C GLU A 37 -13.89 -3.87 6.30
N PHE A 38 -14.18 -2.58 6.29
CA PHE A 38 -15.32 -2.02 7.02
C PHE A 38 -16.53 -1.63 6.14
N TYR A 39 -16.30 -1.13 4.92
CA TYR A 39 -17.37 -0.49 4.13
C TYR A 39 -18.42 -1.49 3.60
N ASP A 40 -19.63 -0.99 3.26
CA ASP A 40 -20.66 -1.84 2.66
C ASP A 40 -20.22 -2.30 1.28
N ALA A 41 -19.94 -3.61 1.17
CA ALA A 41 -19.50 -4.25 -0.06
C ALA A 41 -20.42 -3.93 -1.24
N LYS A 42 -21.74 -3.80 -1.01
CA LYS A 42 -22.74 -3.61 -2.07
C LYS A 42 -22.68 -2.23 -2.73
N THR A 43 -21.99 -1.27 -2.14
CA THR A 43 -21.95 0.12 -2.61
C THR A 43 -20.54 0.69 -2.71
N THR A 44 -19.52 -0.07 -2.28
CA THR A 44 -18.14 0.41 -2.29
C THR A 44 -17.56 0.30 -3.69
N GLU A 45 -16.99 1.40 -4.17
CA GLU A 45 -16.30 1.47 -5.46
C GLU A 45 -14.97 2.21 -5.31
N ASP A 46 -14.08 1.91 -6.24
CA ASP A 46 -12.80 2.61 -6.45
C ASP A 46 -12.01 2.94 -5.17
N PRO A 47 -11.68 1.94 -4.32
CA PRO A 47 -10.81 2.22 -3.19
C PRO A 47 -9.41 2.62 -3.63
N THR A 48 -8.81 3.58 -2.93
CA THR A 48 -7.53 4.19 -3.32
C THR A 48 -6.40 3.16 -3.39
N PHE A 49 -6.31 2.27 -2.41
CA PHE A 49 -5.29 1.22 -2.42
C PHE A 49 -5.53 0.21 -3.52
N GLU A 50 -6.75 -0.28 -3.66
CA GLU A 50 -7.15 -1.27 -4.65
C GLU A 50 -6.91 -0.76 -6.06
N LEU A 51 -7.18 0.51 -6.37
CA LEU A 51 -6.86 1.10 -7.68
C LEU A 51 -5.37 1.04 -8.00
N ALA A 52 -4.50 1.45 -7.06
CA ALA A 52 -3.05 1.38 -7.23
C ALA A 52 -2.56 -0.07 -7.34
N TYR A 53 -3.12 -0.97 -6.53
CA TYR A 53 -2.82 -2.40 -6.55
C TYR A 53 -3.27 -3.04 -7.87
N TRP A 54 -4.42 -2.62 -8.42
CA TRP A 54 -4.95 -3.10 -9.70
C TRP A 54 -4.04 -2.69 -10.85
N TRP A 55 -3.67 -1.41 -10.89
CA TRP A 55 -2.73 -0.87 -11.87
C TRP A 55 -1.41 -1.64 -11.83
N TRP A 56 -0.86 -1.85 -10.62
CA TRP A 56 0.40 -2.54 -10.45
C TRP A 56 0.33 -4.04 -10.80
N GLY A 57 -0.74 -4.73 -10.43
CA GLY A 57 -0.95 -6.13 -10.79
C GLY A 57 -1.03 -6.34 -12.30
N LEU A 58 -1.71 -5.46 -13.03
CA LEU A 58 -1.71 -5.46 -14.49
C LEU A 58 -0.31 -5.18 -15.05
N GLU A 59 0.46 -4.23 -14.48
CA GLU A 59 1.84 -3.96 -14.89
C GLU A 59 2.76 -5.19 -14.71
N ILE A 60 2.61 -5.91 -13.60
CA ILE A 60 3.36 -7.16 -13.36
C ILE A 60 3.07 -8.17 -14.48
N ALA A 61 1.79 -8.35 -14.83
CA ALA A 61 1.40 -9.26 -15.89
C ALA A 61 1.95 -8.82 -17.26
N GLN A 62 1.89 -7.52 -17.58
CA GLN A 62 2.44 -6.97 -18.82
C GLN A 62 3.96 -7.20 -18.91
N ARG A 63 4.72 -6.86 -17.87
CA ARG A 63 6.17 -7.10 -17.81
C ARG A 63 6.50 -8.58 -17.92
N ARG A 64 5.67 -9.46 -17.36
CA ARG A 64 5.85 -10.90 -17.47
C ARG A 64 5.69 -11.38 -18.91
N ARG A 65 4.71 -10.87 -19.65
CA ARG A 65 4.55 -11.16 -21.09
C ARG A 65 5.80 -10.76 -21.88
N GLU A 66 6.31 -9.56 -21.62
CA GLU A 66 7.54 -9.06 -22.27
C GLU A 66 8.75 -9.97 -21.97
N ARG A 67 8.90 -10.42 -20.71
CA ARG A 67 9.94 -11.38 -20.31
C ARG A 67 9.81 -12.76 -20.97
N LEU A 68 8.64 -13.10 -21.51
CA LEU A 68 8.40 -14.32 -22.30
C LEU A 68 8.49 -14.08 -23.82
N GLY A 69 8.88 -12.88 -24.26
CA GLY A 69 8.95 -12.52 -25.67
C GLY A 69 7.59 -12.26 -26.32
N LEU A 70 6.53 -12.13 -25.51
CA LEU A 70 5.18 -11.80 -25.97
C LEU A 70 4.97 -10.29 -25.93
N LYS A 71 4.09 -9.78 -26.82
CA LYS A 71 3.63 -8.40 -26.75
C LYS A 71 2.73 -8.19 -25.54
N ARG A 72 2.72 -6.96 -25.01
CA ARG A 72 1.72 -6.51 -24.02
C ARG A 72 0.30 -6.74 -24.53
N HIS A 73 -0.59 -7.15 -23.65
CA HIS A 73 -1.99 -7.39 -23.97
C HIS A 73 -2.73 -6.05 -24.07
N GLU A 74 -3.36 -5.77 -25.21
CA GLU A 74 -3.95 -4.44 -25.48
C GLU A 74 -5.15 -4.13 -24.58
N HIS A 75 -6.03 -5.09 -24.32
CA HIS A 75 -7.17 -4.87 -23.42
C HIS A 75 -6.72 -4.55 -22.00
N TRP A 76 -5.77 -5.32 -21.43
CA TRP A 76 -5.23 -5.06 -20.09
C TRP A 76 -4.58 -3.68 -20.02
N ARG A 77 -3.88 -3.26 -21.08
CA ARG A 77 -3.33 -1.90 -21.18
C ARG A 77 -4.44 -0.85 -21.16
N ARG A 78 -5.51 -1.03 -21.94
CA ARG A 78 -6.65 -0.09 -21.95
C ARG A 78 -7.29 0.06 -20.57
N VAL A 79 -7.49 -1.05 -19.86
CA VAL A 79 -8.01 -1.01 -18.47
C VAL A 79 -7.01 -0.29 -17.57
N GLN A 80 -5.75 -0.72 -17.56
CA GLN A 80 -4.67 -0.16 -16.74
C GLN A 80 -4.52 1.36 -16.93
N ASP A 81 -4.43 1.82 -18.18
CA ASP A 81 -4.24 3.24 -18.52
C ASP A 81 -5.52 4.07 -18.31
N GLY A 82 -6.68 3.41 -18.27
CA GLY A 82 -7.99 4.03 -18.10
C GLY A 82 -8.58 3.90 -16.71
N LEU A 83 -7.86 3.37 -15.71
CA LEU A 83 -8.35 3.23 -14.34
C LEU A 83 -8.73 4.58 -13.75
N ALA A 84 -9.81 4.58 -12.95
CA ALA A 84 -10.26 5.75 -12.21
C ALA A 84 -9.13 6.34 -11.36
N VAL A 85 -9.05 7.66 -11.32
CA VAL A 85 -8.16 8.37 -10.40
C VAL A 85 -8.74 8.25 -9.00
N PRO A 86 -7.94 7.88 -7.98
CA PRO A 86 -8.42 7.78 -6.62
C PRO A 86 -9.06 9.07 -6.13
N ARG A 87 -10.17 8.95 -5.40
CA ARG A 87 -10.86 10.10 -4.85
C ARG A 87 -9.95 10.83 -3.87
N HIS A 88 -9.89 12.14 -4.01
CA HIS A 88 -9.28 13.04 -3.04
C HIS A 88 -10.25 14.15 -2.64
N ASP A 89 -10.22 14.55 -1.37
CA ASP A 89 -11.03 15.63 -0.81
C ASP A 89 -10.13 16.54 0.03
N GLY A 90 -10.26 17.85 -0.13
CA GLY A 90 -9.41 18.81 0.59
C GLY A 90 -7.90 18.65 0.39
N GLY A 91 -7.45 17.99 -0.68
CA GLY A 91 -6.03 17.74 -0.96
C GLY A 91 -5.44 16.50 -0.29
N VAL A 92 -6.27 15.60 0.26
CA VAL A 92 -5.86 14.28 0.77
C VAL A 92 -6.65 13.17 0.10
N TYR A 93 -6.08 11.98 -0.01
CA TYR A 93 -6.78 10.82 -0.54
C TYR A 93 -7.85 10.31 0.42
N ALA A 94 -9.03 10.04 -0.12
CA ALA A 94 -10.08 9.29 0.55
C ALA A 94 -9.73 7.79 0.57
N ALA A 95 -10.46 6.99 1.34
CA ALA A 95 -10.32 5.54 1.30
C ALA A 95 -11.04 4.94 0.09
N ILE A 96 -12.24 5.45 -0.23
CA ILE A 96 -13.13 4.95 -1.30
C ILE A 96 -13.81 6.10 -2.06
N ALA A 97 -14.39 5.82 -3.23
CA ALA A 97 -15.05 6.84 -4.05
C ALA A 97 -16.51 7.13 -3.66
N THR A 98 -17.15 6.28 -2.86
CA THR A 98 -18.56 6.39 -2.42
C THR A 98 -18.67 6.80 -0.95
N GLU A 99 -19.80 7.41 -0.55
CA GLU A 99 -19.99 7.86 0.84
C GLU A 99 -19.90 6.67 1.82
N PRO A 100 -19.24 6.81 2.98
CA PRO A 100 -18.76 8.06 3.60
C PRO A 100 -17.37 8.56 3.15
N TYR A 101 -16.79 8.05 2.05
CA TYR A 101 -15.47 8.35 1.47
C TYR A 101 -14.26 8.01 2.35
N LEU A 102 -14.31 8.39 3.62
CA LEU A 102 -13.24 8.22 4.58
C LEU A 102 -13.81 7.93 5.97
N ARG A 103 -13.37 6.82 6.54
CA ARG A 103 -13.50 6.49 7.96
C ARG A 103 -12.13 6.45 8.59
N ARG A 104 -12.03 6.95 9.82
CA ARG A 104 -10.77 7.11 10.56
C ARG A 104 -10.61 6.10 11.70
N ASP A 105 -11.52 5.14 11.77
CA ASP A 105 -11.67 4.18 12.87
C ASP A 105 -11.39 2.73 12.44
N ASP A 106 -10.43 2.53 11.54
CA ASP A 106 -9.91 1.22 11.10
C ASP A 106 -8.56 1.40 10.36
N HIS A 107 -8.12 0.49 9.50
CA HIS A 107 -6.88 0.61 8.72
C HIS A 107 -6.82 1.90 7.86
N PRO A 108 -5.73 2.70 7.90
CA PRO A 108 -5.49 3.79 6.96
C PRO A 108 -5.02 3.25 5.60
N SER A 109 -5.86 2.44 4.95
CA SER A 109 -5.50 1.63 3.78
C SER A 109 -5.02 2.46 2.59
N MET A 110 -5.48 3.71 2.43
CA MET A 110 -5.05 4.59 1.35
C MET A 110 -3.53 4.82 1.33
N LEU A 111 -2.85 4.75 2.48
CA LEU A 111 -1.39 4.85 2.55
C LEU A 111 -0.70 3.70 1.80
N CYS A 112 -1.31 2.51 1.78
CA CYS A 112 -0.77 1.35 1.10
C CYS A 112 -0.63 1.56 -0.42
N ALA A 113 -1.36 2.52 -1.01
CA ALA A 113 -1.28 2.88 -2.43
C ALA A 113 0.10 3.41 -2.86
N LEU A 114 0.91 3.87 -1.91
CA LEU A 114 2.32 4.20 -2.13
C LEU A 114 3.26 3.45 -1.18
N GLY A 115 2.81 2.99 0.00
CA GLY A 115 3.67 2.28 0.94
C GLY A 115 3.94 0.82 0.55
N MET A 116 2.87 0.06 0.32
CA MET A 116 2.95 -1.40 0.08
C MET A 116 3.24 -1.74 -1.38
N VAL A 117 2.77 -0.90 -2.31
CA VAL A 117 3.01 -1.03 -3.75
C VAL A 117 3.98 0.04 -4.24
N PRO A 118 4.72 -0.18 -5.33
CA PRO A 118 5.54 0.86 -5.91
C PRO A 118 4.70 2.04 -6.40
N ALA A 119 5.36 3.17 -6.65
CA ALA A 119 4.73 4.33 -7.23
C ALA A 119 4.02 3.96 -8.55
N THR A 120 2.76 4.38 -8.65
CA THR A 120 1.93 4.23 -9.86
C THR A 120 1.57 5.61 -10.41
N PRO A 121 1.15 5.73 -11.68
CA PRO A 121 0.68 6.99 -12.24
C PRO A 121 -0.59 7.54 -11.57
N LEU A 122 -1.29 6.73 -10.76
CA LEU A 122 -2.54 7.10 -10.09
C LEU A 122 -2.30 7.90 -8.80
N ILE A 123 -1.11 7.79 -8.22
CA ILE A 123 -0.80 8.38 -6.91
C ILE A 123 0.18 9.54 -7.07
N ASP A 124 -0.30 10.73 -6.76
CA ASP A 124 0.50 11.94 -6.66
C ASP A 124 1.26 11.95 -5.31
N PRO A 125 2.61 12.03 -5.32
CA PRO A 125 3.40 11.99 -4.10
C PRO A 125 3.09 13.14 -3.13
N ALA A 126 2.80 14.35 -3.62
CA ALA A 126 2.50 15.49 -2.75
C ALA A 126 1.16 15.32 -2.03
N THR A 127 0.13 14.84 -2.74
CA THR A 127 -1.17 14.48 -2.15
C THR A 127 -1.02 13.33 -1.15
N MET A 128 -0.18 12.33 -1.46
CA MET A 128 0.09 11.23 -0.52
C MET A 128 0.86 11.69 0.72
N GLU A 129 1.77 12.65 0.60
CA GLU A 129 2.43 13.26 1.76
C GLU A 129 1.43 14.03 2.65
N ALA A 130 0.54 14.82 2.04
CA ALA A 130 -0.54 15.47 2.78
C ALA A 130 -1.46 14.44 3.47
N THR A 131 -1.76 13.34 2.79
CA THR A 131 -2.54 12.21 3.33
C THR A 131 -1.84 11.56 4.50
N LEU A 132 -0.53 11.28 4.39
CA LEU A 132 0.30 10.74 5.48
C LEU A 132 0.26 11.63 6.73
N LEU A 133 0.41 12.94 6.55
CA LEU A 133 0.38 13.90 7.66
C LEU A 133 -1.00 13.97 8.32
N ASP A 134 -2.08 13.96 7.53
CA ASP A 134 -3.45 13.93 8.05
C ASP A 134 -3.74 12.64 8.83
N VAL A 135 -3.40 11.47 8.27
CA VAL A 135 -3.55 10.18 8.96
C VAL A 135 -2.75 10.20 10.27
N ARG A 136 -1.48 10.61 10.24
CA ARG A 136 -0.66 10.67 11.47
C ARG A 136 -1.28 11.54 12.56
N GLY A 137 -1.87 12.68 12.20
CA GLY A 137 -2.41 13.65 13.17
C GLY A 137 -3.83 13.38 13.65
N ASN A 138 -4.66 12.75 12.81
CA ASN A 138 -6.11 12.79 12.97
C ASN A 138 -6.78 11.40 12.89
N TRP A 139 -6.01 10.30 12.95
CA TRP A 139 -6.54 8.94 12.95
C TRP A 139 -6.87 8.43 14.36
N ASP A 140 -7.87 7.56 14.50
CA ASP A 140 -8.11 6.86 15.77
C ASP A 140 -7.11 5.69 15.91
N TRP A 141 -5.91 6.00 16.40
CA TRP A 141 -4.86 4.99 16.56
C TRP A 141 -5.20 3.87 17.58
N ASN A 142 -6.27 4.01 18.37
CA ASN A 142 -6.72 2.93 19.25
C ASN A 142 -7.55 1.87 18.50
N SER A 143 -8.12 2.22 17.35
CA SER A 143 -8.83 1.29 16.46
C SER A 143 -7.92 0.63 15.42
N ALA A 144 -6.72 1.18 15.21
CA ALA A 144 -5.72 0.66 14.29
C ALA A 144 -5.24 -0.77 14.66
N TRP A 145 -4.51 -1.39 13.74
CA TRP A 145 -3.90 -2.69 13.87
C TRP A 145 -2.38 -2.59 13.74
N GLY A 146 -1.66 -3.56 14.30
CA GLY A 146 -0.20 -3.49 14.37
C GLY A 146 0.53 -3.40 13.03
N TRP A 147 -0.10 -3.78 11.90
CA TRP A 147 0.52 -3.64 10.57
C TRP A 147 0.35 -2.24 9.96
N ASP A 148 -0.53 -1.40 10.51
CA ASP A 148 -0.78 -0.04 10.02
C ASP A 148 0.44 0.88 10.23
N PHE A 149 1.16 0.71 11.34
CA PHE A 149 2.37 1.49 11.65
C PHE A 149 3.52 1.20 10.68
N PRO A 150 3.85 -0.07 10.38
CA PRO A 150 4.74 -0.39 9.26
C PRO A 150 4.25 0.12 7.90
N ALA A 151 2.95 0.05 7.60
CA ALA A 151 2.41 0.59 6.34
C ALA A 151 2.65 2.11 6.22
N MET A 152 2.43 2.84 7.31
CA MET A 152 2.75 4.27 7.42
C MET A 152 4.26 4.52 7.25
N ALA A 153 5.11 3.71 7.88
CA ALA A 153 6.57 3.82 7.75
C ALA A 153 7.06 3.59 6.30
N MET A 154 6.50 2.60 5.61
CA MET A 154 6.81 2.33 4.20
C MET A 154 6.40 3.50 3.29
N THR A 155 5.24 4.10 3.58
CA THR A 155 4.75 5.28 2.85
C THR A 155 5.67 6.48 3.07
N ALA A 156 6.02 6.78 4.33
CA ALA A 156 6.95 7.84 4.68
C ALA A 156 8.33 7.64 4.02
N THR A 157 8.82 6.41 3.98
CA THR A 157 10.09 6.05 3.31
C THR A 157 10.06 6.40 1.82
N ARG A 158 9.01 6.01 1.10
CA ARG A 158 8.88 6.30 -0.34
C ARG A 158 8.63 7.77 -0.64
N LEU A 159 8.12 8.53 0.32
CA LEU A 159 7.97 9.98 0.25
C LEU A 159 9.26 10.74 0.62
N GLY A 160 10.34 10.06 1.00
CA GLY A 160 11.57 10.72 1.43
C GLY A 160 11.42 11.43 2.79
N ARG A 161 10.60 10.87 3.68
CA ARG A 161 10.37 11.35 5.06
C ARG A 161 10.92 10.35 6.08
N PRO A 162 12.25 10.17 6.14
CA PRO A 162 12.88 9.24 7.09
C PRO A 162 12.65 9.65 8.55
N ASP A 163 12.40 10.95 8.80
CA ASP A 163 11.97 11.48 10.10
C ASP A 163 10.65 10.85 10.55
N LEU A 164 9.67 10.72 9.63
CA LEU A 164 8.39 10.11 9.92
C LEU A 164 8.42 8.57 9.87
N ALA A 165 9.30 7.98 9.06
CA ALA A 165 9.37 6.53 8.89
C ALA A 165 9.78 5.80 10.18
N VAL A 166 10.82 6.28 10.85
CA VAL A 166 11.26 5.73 12.14
C VAL A 166 10.22 6.03 13.23
N ASP A 167 9.70 7.26 13.28
CA ASP A 167 8.65 7.66 14.22
C ASP A 167 7.40 6.78 14.13
N ALA A 168 6.99 6.42 12.91
CA ALA A 168 5.84 5.55 12.68
C ALA A 168 6.03 4.19 13.35
N LEU A 169 7.21 3.57 13.18
CA LEU A 169 7.53 2.29 13.81
C LEU A 169 7.61 2.37 15.34
N LEU A 170 7.96 3.53 15.90
CA LEU A 170 8.15 3.75 17.33
C LEU A 170 6.95 4.45 18.00
N MET A 171 5.84 4.63 17.28
CA MET A 171 4.67 5.34 17.80
C MET A 171 4.12 4.62 19.04
N ASP A 172 4.01 5.35 20.15
CA ASP A 172 3.57 4.82 21.44
C ASP A 172 2.05 4.63 21.48
N THR A 173 1.60 3.46 21.05
CA THR A 173 0.20 3.06 21.07
C THR A 173 0.07 1.60 21.52
N ALA A 174 -1.08 1.26 22.11
CA ALA A 174 -1.36 -0.13 22.49
C ALA A 174 -1.34 -1.10 21.29
N ARG A 175 -1.59 -0.59 20.07
CA ARG A 175 -1.65 -1.37 18.83
C ARG A 175 -0.27 -1.63 18.22
N ASN A 176 0.69 -0.76 18.48
CA ASN A 176 2.08 -0.87 18.04
C ASN A 176 3.02 -1.49 19.09
N TYR A 177 2.46 -2.11 20.13
CA TYR A 177 3.25 -2.71 21.20
C TYR A 177 3.76 -4.11 20.83
N TYR A 178 5.02 -4.41 21.18
CA TYR A 178 5.63 -5.73 20.99
C TYR A 178 6.09 -6.30 22.34
N LEU A 179 5.77 -7.57 22.58
CA LEU A 179 6.18 -8.31 23.78
C LEU A 179 7.70 -8.56 23.78
N PRO A 180 8.30 -8.91 24.94
CA PRO A 180 9.70 -9.35 24.99
C PRO A 180 10.02 -10.55 24.09
N THR A 181 9.01 -11.35 23.73
CA THR A 181 9.11 -12.45 22.75
C THR A 181 9.16 -11.97 21.31
N GLY A 182 9.01 -10.67 21.06
CA GLY A 182 8.95 -10.05 19.75
C GLY A 182 7.59 -10.13 19.08
N HIS A 183 6.55 -10.69 19.71
CA HIS A 183 5.21 -10.77 19.12
C HIS A 183 4.37 -9.52 19.40
N ASN A 184 3.57 -9.11 18.41
CA ASN A 184 2.59 -8.04 18.56
C ASN A 184 1.22 -8.65 18.92
N PRO A 185 0.72 -8.47 20.16
CA PRO A 185 -0.62 -8.91 20.54
C PRO A 185 -1.67 -7.89 20.11
N GLN A 186 -2.88 -8.36 19.80
CA GLN A 186 -4.05 -7.53 19.49
C GLN A 186 -5.24 -7.88 20.38
N MET A 187 -6.15 -6.92 20.52
CA MET A 187 -7.42 -7.08 21.26
C MET A 187 -7.22 -7.57 22.71
N GLY A 188 -6.36 -6.91 23.48
CA GLY A 188 -6.24 -7.18 24.92
C GLY A 188 -5.95 -8.64 25.27
N SER A 189 -5.14 -9.33 24.44
CA SER A 189 -4.72 -10.75 24.55
C SER A 189 -5.62 -11.80 23.90
N PHE A 190 -6.76 -11.46 23.28
CA PHE A 190 -7.53 -12.44 22.50
C PHE A 190 -6.77 -12.93 21.26
N LEU A 191 -5.92 -12.07 20.70
CA LEU A 191 -5.03 -12.41 19.60
C LEU A 191 -3.58 -12.18 20.07
N PRO A 192 -3.02 -13.12 20.86
CA PRO A 192 -1.73 -12.91 21.52
C PRO A 192 -0.54 -12.89 20.56
N ILE A 193 -0.72 -13.42 19.35
CA ILE A 193 0.26 -13.45 18.28
C ILE A 193 -0.42 -13.01 17.00
N TYR A 194 -0.28 -11.74 16.64
CA TYR A 194 -0.76 -11.20 15.38
C TYR A 194 0.39 -11.07 14.38
N LEU A 195 0.65 -12.17 13.66
CA LEU A 195 1.76 -12.25 12.71
C LEU A 195 1.76 -11.20 11.57
N PRO A 196 0.63 -10.67 11.09
CA PRO A 196 0.65 -9.58 10.12
C PRO A 196 1.47 -8.38 10.56
N ALA A 197 1.38 -7.97 11.83
CA ALA A 197 2.19 -6.86 12.37
C ALA A 197 3.69 -7.20 12.41
N ASN A 198 4.04 -8.44 12.75
CA ASN A 198 5.42 -8.91 12.72
C ASN A 198 5.99 -8.94 11.29
N GLY A 199 5.24 -9.49 10.34
CA GLY A 199 5.64 -9.56 8.94
C GLY A 199 5.76 -8.17 8.31
N ALA A 200 4.80 -7.28 8.59
CA ALA A 200 4.81 -5.92 8.10
C ALA A 200 5.99 -5.11 8.66
N LEU A 201 6.35 -5.29 9.95
CA LEU A 201 7.55 -4.67 10.53
C LEU A 201 8.82 -5.10 9.77
N LEU A 202 8.99 -6.40 9.51
CA LEU A 202 10.15 -6.90 8.76
C LEU A 202 10.16 -6.37 7.31
N ALA A 203 8.99 -6.32 6.67
CA ALA A 203 8.83 -5.76 5.35
C ALA A 203 9.23 -4.28 5.32
N ALA A 204 8.72 -3.47 6.26
CA ALA A 204 9.04 -2.05 6.36
C ALA A 204 10.53 -1.81 6.60
N VAL A 205 11.15 -2.52 7.54
CA VAL A 205 12.59 -2.41 7.79
C VAL A 205 13.40 -2.76 6.54
N SER A 206 12.99 -3.78 5.77
CA SER A 206 13.68 -4.13 4.53
C SER A 206 13.58 -3.03 3.46
N LEU A 207 12.42 -2.40 3.30
CA LEU A 207 12.24 -1.26 2.38
C LEU A 207 13.03 -0.03 2.87
N MET A 208 12.98 0.27 4.17
CA MET A 208 13.69 1.38 4.79
C MET A 208 15.20 1.25 4.64
N ALA A 209 15.74 0.03 4.77
CA ALA A 209 17.17 -0.22 4.69
C ALA A 209 17.66 -0.38 3.25
N ALA A 210 16.99 -1.19 2.43
CA ALA A 210 17.47 -1.55 1.10
C ALA A 210 16.89 -0.69 -0.03
N GLY A 211 15.82 0.06 0.23
CA GLY A 211 15.13 0.85 -0.78
C GLY A 211 14.45 -0.01 -1.85
N TRP A 212 14.28 0.59 -3.02
CA TRP A 212 13.65 0.01 -4.21
C TRP A 212 14.51 0.26 -5.46
N GLU A 213 14.15 -0.33 -6.60
CA GLU A 213 14.95 -0.31 -7.84
C GLU A 213 15.38 1.09 -8.30
N SER A 214 14.58 2.13 -8.02
CA SER A 214 14.86 3.54 -8.39
C SER A 214 15.20 4.44 -7.20
N ALA A 215 15.41 3.88 -6.00
CA ALA A 215 15.78 4.67 -4.83
C ALA A 215 17.12 5.37 -5.06
N ALA A 216 17.15 6.70 -4.87
CA ALA A 216 18.34 7.51 -5.08
C ALA A 216 19.33 7.46 -3.90
N GLN A 217 18.87 7.04 -2.72
CA GLN A 217 19.60 7.11 -1.46
C GLN A 217 19.72 5.71 -0.83
N GLU A 218 20.88 5.42 -0.24
CA GLU A 218 21.08 4.23 0.60
C GLU A 218 20.32 4.38 1.93
N ALA A 219 19.70 3.29 2.41
CA ALA A 219 18.89 3.30 3.63
C ALA A 219 17.86 4.47 3.67
N PRO A 220 16.99 4.60 2.65
CA PRO A 220 16.15 5.78 2.45
C PRO A 220 15.13 6.01 3.59
N GLY A 221 14.85 4.99 4.40
CA GLY A 221 13.92 5.11 5.53
C GLY A 221 14.56 5.60 6.83
N PHE A 222 15.87 5.90 6.85
CA PHE A 222 16.58 6.33 8.05
C PHE A 222 17.16 7.75 7.91
N PRO A 223 17.11 8.58 8.98
CA PRO A 223 17.68 9.92 8.95
C PRO A 223 19.19 9.93 8.66
N THR A 224 19.64 10.89 7.84
CA THR A 224 21.06 11.10 7.49
C THR A 224 21.73 12.22 8.28
N ASP A 225 21.06 12.73 9.31
CA ASP A 225 21.55 13.78 10.22
C ASP A 225 22.58 13.28 11.24
N GLY A 226 22.98 12.02 11.16
CA GLY A 226 23.94 11.38 12.06
C GLY A 226 23.32 10.72 13.31
N THR A 227 22.00 10.81 13.49
CA THR A 227 21.30 10.10 14.59
C THR A 227 21.27 8.58 14.39
N TRP A 228 21.36 8.12 13.14
CA TRP A 228 21.41 6.71 12.76
C TRP A 228 22.68 6.38 11.98
N THR A 229 23.27 5.22 12.26
CA THR A 229 24.29 4.59 11.42
C THR A 229 23.77 3.22 11.01
N VAL A 230 23.38 3.10 9.73
CA VAL A 230 22.69 1.91 9.23
C VAL A 230 23.66 1.01 8.46
N ARG A 231 23.55 -0.31 8.69
CA ARG A 231 24.22 -1.35 7.90
C ARG A 231 23.22 -2.46 7.64
N HIS A 232 23.16 -2.95 6.42
CA HIS A 232 22.29 -4.06 6.04
C HIS A 232 22.98 -4.92 4.97
N GLU A 233 22.54 -6.17 4.85
CA GLU A 233 23.00 -7.11 3.84
C GLU A 233 21.88 -8.06 3.45
N GLY A 234 22.00 -8.74 2.31
CA GLY A 234 21.09 -9.82 1.90
C GLY A 234 19.68 -9.42 1.48
N PHE A 235 19.29 -8.15 1.60
CA PHE A 235 18.00 -7.67 1.09
C PHE A 235 17.99 -7.56 -0.43
N THR A 236 16.88 -7.96 -1.03
CA THR A 236 16.56 -7.64 -2.43
C THR A 236 15.85 -6.29 -2.46
N PRO A 237 16.28 -5.34 -3.30
CA PRO A 237 15.56 -4.07 -3.46
C PRO A 237 14.10 -4.32 -3.82
N TRP A 238 13.22 -3.50 -3.25
CA TRP A 238 11.80 -3.54 -3.57
C TRP A 238 11.52 -3.09 -5.01
N PRO A 239 10.36 -3.44 -5.57
CA PRO A 239 9.87 -2.86 -6.82
C PRO A 239 9.67 -1.34 -6.73
#